data_AF-A0A059LP60-F1
#
_entry.id   AF-A0A059LP60-F1
#
_cell.length_a   1.000
_cell.length_b   1.000
_cell.length_c   1.000
_cell.angle_alpha   90.00
_cell.angle_beta   90.00
_cell.angle_gamma   90.00
#
_symmetry.space_group_name_H-M   'P 1'
#
loop_
_entity.id
_entity.type
_entity.pdbx_description
1 polymer ?
#
loop_
_entity_poly.entity_id
_entity_poly.type
_entity_poly.pdbx_seq_one_letter_code
_entity_poly.pdbx_strand_id
1 'polypeptide(L)'
;AWVNAWVACNASLLRGERDDWWRLECGAVGGAGEALEPPAEGGRAAECGRGLVGPRLVAVLERVQGGLIGQTLSRFGIIGLYTVFVYGIGRFLRLTITNLRMRIPYEDLPNPKRLIALCQDIYIARAEGELALEEELYWALINVYRLPAVMLELTKREKTHTN
;
A
#
# COMPACT_ATOMS: atom_id res chain seq x y z
N ALA A 1 -29.45 33.20 28.38
CA ALA A 1 -28.89 34.55 28.14
C ALA A 1 -27.38 34.47 28.33
N TRP A 2 -26.58 34.95 27.38
CA TRP A 2 -25.14 35.05 27.56
C TRP A 2 -24.88 36.25 28.47
N VAL A 3 -24.28 36.02 29.63
CA VAL A 3 -23.84 37.11 30.51
C VAL A 3 -22.46 37.52 30.03
N ASN A 4 -22.31 38.78 29.62
CA ASN A 4 -21.01 39.34 29.30
C ASN A 4 -20.19 39.41 30.59
N ALA A 5 -19.24 38.49 30.75
CA ALA A 5 -18.30 38.46 31.87
C ALA A 5 -16.93 38.91 31.37
N TRP A 6 -16.27 39.76 32.14
CA TRP A 6 -14.93 40.24 31.88
C TRP A 6 -13.95 39.57 32.85
N VAL A 7 -12.68 39.49 32.48
CA VAL A 7 -11.62 39.04 33.42
C VAL A 7 -10.78 40.26 33.76
N ALA A 8 -10.64 40.55 35.05
CA ALA A 8 -9.78 41.62 35.54
C ALA A 8 -8.65 41.03 36.38
N CYS A 9 -7.45 41.60 36.23
CA CYS A 9 -6.27 41.24 36.99
C CYS A 9 -5.68 42.49 37.63
N ASN A 10 -5.50 42.48 38.95
CA ASN A 10 -4.77 43.52 39.66
C ASN A 10 -3.35 43.03 39.98
N ALA A 11 -2.37 43.92 39.77
CA ALA A 11 -0.98 43.68 40.10
C ALA A 11 -0.56 44.64 41.21
N SER A 12 -0.26 44.11 42.39
CA SER A 12 0.19 44.88 43.54
C SER A 12 1.62 44.49 43.92
N LEU A 13 2.49 45.49 44.07
CA LEU A 13 3.82 45.30 44.64
C LEU A 13 3.67 45.29 46.17
N LEU A 14 4.00 44.16 46.81
CA LEU A 14 4.10 44.13 48.26
C LEU A 14 5.47 44.67 48.63
N ARG A 15 5.48 45.81 49.33
CA ARG A 15 6.73 46.39 49.81
C ARG A 15 6.88 46.07 51.29
N GLY A 16 7.89 45.29 51.62
CA GLY A 16 8.17 44.83 52.98
C GLY A 16 9.66 44.65 53.19
N GLU A 17 10.13 44.80 54.42
CA GLU A 17 11.56 44.96 54.75
C GLU A 17 12.47 43.76 54.37
N ARG A 18 11.91 42.65 53.89
CA ARG A 18 12.68 41.50 53.34
C ARG A 18 12.09 40.84 52.10
N ASP A 19 10.95 41.26 51.56
CA ASP A 19 10.29 40.56 50.46
C ASP A 19 9.52 41.55 49.56
N ASP A 20 10.23 42.16 48.61
CA ASP A 20 9.64 42.99 47.56
C ASP A 20 9.28 42.10 46.35
N TRP A 21 8.01 41.70 46.25
CA TRP A 21 7.53 40.85 45.15
C TRP A 21 6.15 41.26 44.61
N TRP A 22 5.86 40.83 43.38
CA TRP A 22 4.60 41.14 42.68
C TRP A 22 3.51 40.11 42.98
N ARG A 23 2.40 40.55 43.57
CA ARG A 23 1.19 39.74 43.71
C ARG A 23 0.21 40.05 42.57
N LEU A 24 -0.29 38.99 41.94
CA LEU A 24 -1.29 39.05 40.88
C LEU A 24 -2.59 38.41 41.36
N GLU A 25 -3.68 39.17 41.37
CA GLU A 25 -5.01 38.69 41.72
C GLU A 25 -5.93 38.85 40.51
N CYS A 26 -6.36 37.72 39.95
CA CYS A 26 -7.17 37.67 38.73
C CYS A 26 -8.50 36.99 39.01
N GLY A 27 -9.61 37.60 38.55
CA GLY A 27 -10.96 37.08 38.76
C GLY A 27 -11.93 37.49 37.64
N ALA A 28 -13.10 36.86 37.61
CA ALA A 28 -14.19 37.24 36.72
C ALA A 28 -14.99 38.40 37.33
N VAL A 29 -15.27 39.42 36.53
CA VAL A 29 -15.93 40.66 36.94
C VAL A 29 -17.11 40.93 36.00
N GLY A 30 -18.22 41.39 36.58
CA GLY A 30 -19.43 41.76 35.83
C GLY A 30 -19.26 43.07 35.05
N GLY A 31 -20.22 43.39 34.18
CA GLY A 31 -20.19 44.60 33.35
C GLY A 31 -20.12 45.93 34.11
N ALA A 32 -20.35 45.94 35.43
CA ALA A 32 -20.28 47.11 36.31
C ALA A 32 -19.01 47.15 37.21
N GLY A 33 -18.04 46.24 37.03
CA GLY A 33 -16.82 46.22 37.84
C GLY A 33 -16.95 45.43 39.16
N GLU A 34 -18.10 44.80 39.42
CA GLU A 34 -18.32 43.95 40.59
C GLU A 34 -17.72 42.55 40.38
N ALA A 35 -16.99 42.05 41.39
CA ALA A 35 -16.49 40.68 41.38
C ALA A 35 -17.68 39.71 41.36
N LEU A 36 -17.80 38.90 40.32
CA LEU A 36 -18.79 37.82 40.33
C LEU A 36 -18.30 36.76 41.31
N GLU A 37 -19.17 36.33 42.24
CA GLU A 37 -18.89 35.13 43.04
C GLU A 37 -18.56 33.98 42.09
N PRO A 38 -17.49 33.20 42.37
CA PRO A 38 -17.09 32.13 41.48
C PRO A 38 -18.25 31.14 41.36
N PRO A 39 -18.58 30.65 40.14
CA PRO A 39 -19.63 29.67 39.98
C PRO A 39 -19.33 28.46 40.88
N ALA A 40 -20.18 28.27 41.88
CA ALA A 40 -20.28 27.03 42.60
C ALA A 40 -20.80 25.97 41.63
N GLU A 41 -20.07 24.87 41.57
CA GLU A 41 -20.33 23.64 40.83
C GLU A 41 -19.80 23.52 39.39
N GLY A 42 -19.10 22.41 39.16
CA GLY A 42 -19.06 21.80 37.83
C GLY A 42 -17.70 21.46 37.25
N GLY A 43 -16.68 21.17 38.05
CA GLY A 43 -15.49 20.49 37.53
C GLY A 43 -14.33 20.52 38.50
N ARG A 44 -13.76 19.36 38.81
CA ARG A 44 -12.54 19.19 39.62
C ARG A 44 -11.31 19.81 38.91
N ALA A 45 -11.32 21.11 38.71
CA ALA A 45 -10.09 21.88 38.54
C ALA A 45 -9.44 21.88 39.91
N ALA A 46 -8.27 21.25 40.02
CA ALA A 46 -7.51 21.17 41.25
C ALA A 46 -7.56 22.51 41.97
N GLU A 47 -8.14 22.51 43.17
CA GLU A 47 -7.95 23.60 44.13
C GLU A 47 -6.44 23.80 44.21
N CYS A 48 -5.93 24.91 43.69
CA CYS A 48 -4.66 25.42 44.17
C CYS A 48 -4.81 25.49 45.68
N GLY A 49 -3.96 24.75 46.42
CA GLY A 49 -4.09 24.62 47.87
C GLY A 49 -4.31 25.99 48.51
N ARG A 50 -5.10 26.02 49.61
CA ARG A 50 -5.71 27.18 50.30
C ARG A 50 -4.85 28.43 50.59
N GLY A 51 -3.66 28.60 50.02
CA GLY A 51 -2.85 29.82 50.07
C GLY A 51 -2.18 30.21 48.74
N LEU A 52 -2.45 29.56 47.61
CA LEU A 52 -1.94 29.99 46.30
C LEU A 52 -2.98 30.85 45.57
N VAL A 53 -2.87 32.17 45.73
CA VAL A 53 -3.60 33.17 44.94
C VAL A 53 -2.76 33.46 43.69
N GLY A 54 -3.24 33.04 42.51
CA GLY A 54 -2.56 33.26 41.24
C GLY A 54 -3.48 33.04 40.04
N PRO A 55 -3.07 33.47 38.84
CA PRO A 55 -3.90 33.37 37.64
C PRO A 55 -4.14 31.91 37.23
N ARG A 56 -5.40 31.54 36.99
CA ARG A 56 -5.77 30.21 36.48
C ARG A 56 -5.42 30.12 34.99
N LEU A 57 -4.39 29.34 34.67
CA LEU A 57 -4.04 29.02 33.29
C LEU A 57 -4.59 27.65 32.90
N VAL A 58 -5.49 27.62 31.92
CA VAL A 58 -5.95 26.37 31.31
C VAL A 58 -5.22 26.21 29.99
N ALA A 59 -4.20 25.36 29.97
CA ALA A 59 -3.51 25.00 28.73
C ALA A 59 -4.28 23.88 28.03
N VAL A 60 -4.76 24.14 26.82
CA VAL A 60 -5.32 23.13 25.92
C VAL A 60 -4.25 22.79 24.90
N LEU A 61 -3.68 21.60 25.00
CA LEU A 61 -2.71 21.10 24.03
C LEU A 61 -3.41 20.21 23.00
N GLU A 62 -3.22 20.52 21.73
CA GLU A 62 -3.61 19.63 20.65
C GLU A 62 -2.72 18.38 20.65
N ARG A 63 -3.27 17.23 20.24
CA ARG A 63 -2.45 16.02 20.06
C ARG A 63 -1.49 16.24 18.91
N VAL A 64 -0.18 16.21 19.19
CA VAL A 64 0.88 16.23 18.17
C VAL A 64 0.98 14.84 17.51
N GLN A 65 -0.12 14.31 16.97
CA GLN A 65 -0.15 13.01 16.31
C GLN A 65 -0.08 13.16 14.79
N GLY A 66 1.14 12.90 14.29
CA GLY A 66 1.42 12.72 12.88
C GLY A 66 1.92 14.00 12.23
N GLY A 67 3.24 14.19 12.20
CA GLY A 67 3.84 15.19 11.33
C GLY A 67 3.36 14.99 9.88
N LEU A 68 3.34 16.09 9.11
CA LEU A 68 2.93 16.12 7.71
C LEU A 68 3.54 14.98 6.88
N ILE A 69 4.80 14.63 7.18
CA ILE A 69 5.55 13.57 6.51
C ILE A 69 4.94 12.18 6.79
N GLY A 70 4.52 11.88 8.02
CA GLY A 70 3.96 10.58 8.37
C GLY A 70 2.56 10.35 7.79
N GLN A 71 1.71 11.37 7.79
CA GLN A 71 0.35 11.26 7.25
C GLN A 71 0.33 11.22 5.72
N THR A 72 1.21 11.98 5.07
CA THR A 72 1.34 11.95 3.60
C THR A 72 1.97 10.64 3.14
N LEU A 73 3.07 10.19 3.74
CA LEU A 73 3.69 8.90 3.41
C LEU A 73 2.75 7.73 3.64
N SER A 74 1.96 7.74 4.72
CA SER A 74 0.97 6.69 4.96
C SER A 74 -0.09 6.65 3.86
N ARG A 75 -0.67 7.81 3.49
CA ARG A 75 -1.71 7.89 2.45
C ARG A 75 -1.18 7.56 1.05
N PHE A 76 -0.06 8.16 0.65
CA PHE A 76 0.56 7.90 -0.65
C PHE A 76 1.13 6.48 -0.73
N GLY A 77 1.65 5.94 0.38
CA GLY A 77 2.15 4.57 0.45
C GLY A 77 1.05 3.53 0.23
N ILE A 78 -0.12 3.71 0.87
CA ILE A 78 -1.26 2.79 0.69
C ILE A 78 -1.78 2.85 -0.76
N ILE A 79 -1.91 4.06 -1.33
CA ILE A 79 -2.35 4.25 -2.72
C ILE A 79 -1.32 3.65 -3.70
N GLY A 80 -0.03 3.87 -3.46
CA GLY A 80 1.05 3.32 -4.28
C GLY A 80 1.08 1.79 -4.23
N LEU A 81 0.96 1.20 -3.04
CA LEU A 81 0.88 -0.25 -2.88
C LEU A 81 -0.33 -0.83 -3.62
N TYR A 82 -1.50 -0.22 -3.47
CA TYR A 82 -2.72 -0.66 -4.16
C TYR A 82 -2.57 -0.60 -5.68
N THR A 83 -2.08 0.52 -6.21
CA THR A 83 -1.93 0.71 -7.66
C THR A 83 -0.91 -0.28 -8.25
N VAL A 84 0.24 -0.49 -7.60
CA VAL A 84 1.24 -1.47 -8.04
C VAL A 84 0.72 -2.90 -7.97
N PHE A 85 0.01 -3.26 -6.90
CA PHE A 85 -0.56 -4.60 -6.74
C PHE A 85 -1.61 -4.90 -7.83
N VAL A 86 -2.58 -4.00 -8.00
CA VAL A 86 -3.63 -4.16 -9.02
C VAL A 86 -3.05 -4.15 -10.43
N TYR A 87 -2.09 -3.26 -10.69
CA TYR A 87 -1.38 -3.22 -11.98
C TYR A 87 -0.58 -4.49 -12.22
N GLY A 88 0.09 -5.01 -11.20
CA GLY A 88 0.82 -6.27 -11.25
C GLY A 88 -0.07 -7.45 -11.63
N ILE A 89 -1.23 -7.58 -10.97
CA ILE A 89 -2.23 -8.61 -11.31
C ILE A 89 -2.77 -8.42 -12.73
N GLY A 90 -3.13 -7.19 -13.10
CA GLY A 90 -3.63 -6.90 -14.44
C GLY A 90 -2.61 -7.23 -15.54
N ARG A 91 -1.33 -6.93 -15.30
CA ARG A 91 -0.23 -7.29 -16.20
C ARG A 91 -0.03 -8.80 -16.27
N PHE A 92 -0.08 -9.49 -15.13
CA PHE A 92 0.04 -10.95 -15.08
C PHE A 92 -1.07 -11.62 -15.90
N LEU A 93 -2.34 -11.25 -15.65
CA LEU A 93 -3.47 -11.75 -16.41
C LEU A 93 -3.33 -11.47 -17.92
N ARG A 94 -2.90 -10.25 -18.28
CA ARG A 94 -2.65 -9.89 -19.68
C ARG A 94 -1.57 -10.78 -20.30
N LEU A 95 -0.48 -11.06 -19.59
CA LEU A 95 0.59 -11.95 -20.08
C LEU A 95 0.08 -13.37 -20.31
N THR A 96 -0.69 -13.92 -19.37
CA THR A 96 -1.28 -15.25 -19.52
C THR A 96 -2.20 -15.31 -20.74
N ILE A 97 -3.11 -14.34 -20.91
CA ILE A 97 -4.09 -14.34 -22.01
C ILE A 97 -3.44 -14.06 -23.38
N THR A 98 -2.51 -13.11 -23.46
CA THR A 98 -1.89 -12.72 -24.75
C THR A 98 -0.92 -13.76 -25.30
N ASN A 99 -0.35 -14.61 -24.44
CA ASN A 99 0.58 -15.66 -24.87
C ASN A 99 -0.15 -16.91 -25.43
N LEU A 100 -1.48 -17.00 -25.31
CA LEU A 100 -2.23 -18.13 -25.89
C LEU A 100 -2.02 -18.24 -27.40
N ARG A 101 -2.01 -17.11 -28.14
CA ARG A 101 -1.87 -17.13 -29.59
C ARG A 101 -0.56 -17.74 -30.08
N MET A 102 0.55 -17.50 -29.37
CA MET A 102 1.86 -18.02 -29.77
C MET A 102 2.00 -19.53 -29.53
N ARG A 103 1.14 -20.11 -28.67
CA ARG A 103 1.13 -21.55 -28.37
C ARG A 103 0.27 -22.38 -29.32
N ILE A 104 -0.70 -21.77 -30.01
CA ILE A 104 -1.62 -22.46 -30.95
C ILE A 104 -0.91 -23.43 -31.90
N PRO A 105 0.21 -23.06 -32.58
CA PRO A 105 0.87 -23.98 -33.52
C PRO A 105 1.40 -25.26 -32.87
N TYR A 106 1.69 -25.22 -31.57
CA TYR A 106 2.30 -26.32 -30.82
C TYR A 106 1.28 -27.11 -29.97
N GLU A 107 0.15 -26.50 -29.61
CA GLU A 107 -0.91 -27.13 -28.83
C GLU A 107 -2.00 -27.76 -29.74
N ASP A 108 -2.34 -27.11 -30.85
CA ASP A 108 -3.46 -27.51 -31.73
C ASP A 108 -3.00 -28.22 -33.02
N LEU A 109 -2.32 -29.37 -32.91
CA LEU A 109 -1.94 -30.17 -34.08
C LEU A 109 -3.00 -31.24 -34.44
N PRO A 110 -3.40 -31.38 -35.72
CA PRO A 110 -4.45 -32.31 -36.13
C PRO A 110 -4.11 -33.80 -35.99
N ASN A 111 -2.82 -34.17 -36.09
CA ASN A 111 -2.30 -35.51 -35.80
C ASN A 111 -0.78 -35.50 -35.51
N PRO A 112 -0.33 -35.69 -34.25
CA PRO A 112 1.09 -35.63 -33.89
C PRO A 112 1.88 -36.93 -34.10
N LYS A 113 1.28 -38.02 -34.61
CA LYS A 113 1.90 -39.36 -34.66
C LYS A 113 3.27 -39.39 -35.34
N ARG A 114 3.45 -38.68 -36.46
CA ARG A 114 4.71 -38.68 -37.21
C ARG A 114 5.83 -37.96 -36.46
N LEU A 115 5.49 -36.91 -35.70
CA LEU A 115 6.43 -36.20 -34.85
C LEU A 115 6.85 -37.05 -33.65
N ILE A 116 5.90 -37.78 -33.05
CA ILE A 116 6.16 -38.72 -31.97
C ILE A 116 7.09 -39.85 -32.45
N ALA A 117 6.84 -40.40 -33.65
CA ALA A 117 7.71 -41.41 -34.25
C ALA A 117 9.14 -40.90 -34.41
N LEU A 118 9.34 -39.68 -34.94
CA LEU A 118 10.66 -39.06 -35.04
C LEU A 118 11.37 -38.94 -33.68
N CYS A 119 10.65 -38.52 -32.63
CA CYS A 119 11.21 -38.47 -31.27
C CYS A 119 11.57 -39.87 -30.74
N GLN A 120 10.80 -40.89 -31.12
CA GLN A 120 11.08 -42.26 -30.73
C GLN A 120 12.28 -42.84 -31.49
N ASP A 121 12.45 -42.49 -32.76
CA ASP A 121 13.62 -42.89 -33.56
C ASP A 121 14.91 -42.28 -32.97
N ILE A 122 14.87 -41.02 -32.52
CA ILE A 122 15.99 -40.39 -31.77
C ILE A 122 16.29 -41.17 -30.48
N TYR A 123 15.24 -41.57 -29.75
CA TYR A 123 15.41 -42.33 -28.51
C TYR A 123 16.06 -43.71 -28.78
N ILE A 124 15.67 -44.38 -29.86
CA ILE A 124 16.25 -45.66 -30.27
C ILE A 124 17.70 -45.49 -30.72
N ALA A 125 18.00 -44.51 -31.57
CA ALA A 125 19.38 -44.24 -32.04
C ALA A 125 20.34 -43.97 -30.86
N ARG A 126 19.86 -43.25 -29.84
CA ARG A 126 20.62 -43.03 -28.60
C ARG A 126 20.83 -44.31 -27.79
N ALA A 127 19.84 -45.21 -27.76
CA ALA A 127 19.95 -46.49 -27.06
C ALA A 127 20.92 -47.47 -27.76
N GLU A 128 21.01 -47.39 -29.09
CA GLU A 128 21.91 -48.19 -29.92
C GLU A 128 23.34 -47.60 -29.99
N GLY A 129 23.49 -46.32 -29.65
CA GLY A 129 24.78 -45.61 -29.69
C GLY A 129 25.17 -45.09 -31.07
N GLU A 130 24.22 -45.02 -32.01
CA GLU A 130 24.40 -44.52 -33.38
C GLU A 130 24.33 -42.98 -33.42
N LEU A 131 25.40 -42.33 -32.94
CA LEU A 131 25.46 -40.87 -32.72
C LEU A 131 25.30 -40.04 -34.01
N ALA A 132 25.77 -40.55 -35.15
CA ALA A 132 25.63 -39.83 -36.43
C ALA A 132 24.16 -39.75 -36.86
N LEU A 133 23.42 -40.85 -36.71
CA LEU A 133 21.99 -40.90 -36.99
C LEU A 133 21.21 -40.02 -36.01
N GLU A 134 21.55 -40.06 -34.72
CA GLU A 134 20.96 -39.18 -33.70
C GLU A 134 21.08 -37.70 -34.09
N GLU A 135 22.27 -37.27 -34.54
CA GLU A 135 22.51 -35.89 -34.96
C GLU A 135 21.65 -35.49 -36.17
N GLU A 136 21.56 -36.34 -37.20
CA GLU A 136 20.74 -36.08 -38.38
C GLU A 136 19.25 -35.94 -38.03
N LEU A 137 18.72 -36.86 -37.22
CA LEU A 137 17.33 -36.78 -36.77
C LEU A 137 17.08 -35.55 -35.88
N TYR A 138 18.05 -35.16 -35.05
CA TYR A 138 17.94 -33.99 -34.20
C TYR A 138 17.87 -32.68 -35.03
N TRP A 139 18.70 -32.55 -36.07
CA TRP A 139 18.62 -31.42 -37.00
C TRP A 139 17.29 -31.38 -37.76
N ALA A 140 16.76 -32.54 -38.16
CA ALA A 140 15.44 -32.62 -38.77
C ALA A 140 14.34 -32.10 -37.82
N LEU A 141 14.38 -32.51 -36.55
CA LEU A 141 13.44 -32.03 -35.52
C LEU A 141 13.50 -30.50 -35.37
N ILE A 142 14.69 -29.92 -35.26
CA ILE A 142 14.87 -28.45 -35.16
C ILE A 142 14.27 -27.73 -36.37
N ASN A 143 14.53 -28.24 -37.58
CA ASN A 143 14.01 -27.63 -38.81
C ASN A 143 12.48 -27.61 -38.84
N VAL A 144 11.83 -28.68 -38.33
CA VAL A 144 10.37 -28.72 -38.20
C VAL A 144 9.86 -27.67 -37.21
N TYR A 145 10.50 -27.50 -36.05
CA TYR A 145 10.10 -26.49 -35.07
C TYR A 145 10.36 -25.04 -35.54
N ARG A 146 11.33 -24.84 -36.44
CA ARG A 146 11.66 -23.54 -37.02
C ARG A 146 10.67 -23.09 -38.10
N LEU A 147 10.08 -24.03 -38.86
CA LEU A 147 9.12 -23.74 -39.93
C LEU A 147 7.71 -24.29 -39.62
N PRO A 148 6.74 -23.44 -39.23
CA PRO A 148 5.39 -23.90 -38.91
C PRO A 148 4.65 -24.52 -40.11
N ALA A 149 5.04 -24.17 -41.34
CA ALA A 149 4.49 -24.77 -42.55
C ALA A 149 4.84 -26.26 -42.66
N VAL A 150 6.08 -26.64 -42.37
CA VAL A 150 6.55 -28.04 -42.41
C VAL A 150 5.88 -28.84 -41.29
N MET A 151 5.76 -28.25 -40.09
CA MET A 151 5.05 -28.88 -38.97
C MET A 151 3.58 -29.19 -39.30
N LEU A 152 2.90 -28.28 -39.99
CA LEU A 152 1.52 -28.51 -40.43
C LEU A 152 1.43 -29.63 -41.47
N GLU A 153 2.35 -29.69 -42.43
CA GLU A 153 2.38 -30.76 -43.44
C GLU A 153 2.61 -32.14 -42.85
N LEU A 154 3.52 -32.25 -41.87
CA LEU A 154 3.80 -33.50 -41.17
C LEU A 154 2.63 -33.98 -40.30
N THR A 155 1.75 -33.07 -39.90
CA THR A 155 0.59 -33.38 -39.04
C THR A 155 -0.75 -33.40 -39.76
N LYS A 156 -0.78 -33.08 -41.06
CA LYS A 156 -1.98 -33.24 -41.91
C LYS A 156 -2.50 -34.67 -41.76
N ARG A 157 -3.81 -34.82 -41.55
CA ARG A 157 -4.45 -36.13 -41.59
C ARG A 157 -4.29 -36.69 -43.00
N GLU A 158 -3.65 -37.85 -43.09
CA GLU A 158 -3.60 -38.62 -44.31
C GLU A 158 -5.05 -38.92 -44.72
N LYS A 159 -5.45 -38.46 -45.90
CA LYS A 159 -6.76 -38.79 -46.45
C LYS A 159 -6.69 -40.26 -46.81
N THR A 160 -7.22 -41.09 -45.93
CA THR A 160 -7.46 -42.50 -46.24
C THR A 160 -8.38 -42.51 -47.46
N HIS A 161 -7.84 -42.95 -48.60
CA HIS A 161 -8.63 -43.26 -49.78
C HIS A 161 -9.54 -44.43 -49.36
N THR A 162 -10.74 -44.11 -48.90
CA THR A 162 -11.83 -45.09 -48.78
C THR A 162 -12.16 -45.54 -50.19
N ASN A 163 -11.66 -46.73 -50.55
CA ASN A 163 -12.20 -47.54 -51.63
C ASN A 163 -13.66 -47.91 -51.34
#